data_AF-A0A839F8C0-F1
#
_entry.id   AF-A0A839F8C0-F1
#
_cell.length_a   1.000
_cell.length_b   1.000
_cell.length_c   1.000
_cell.angle_alpha   90.00
_cell.angle_beta   90.00
_cell.angle_gamma   90.00
#
_symmetry.space_group_name_H-M   'P 1'
#
loop_
_entity.id
_entity.type
_entity.pdbx_description
1 polymer ?
#
loop_
_entity_poly.entity_id
_entity_poly.type
_entity_poly.pdbx_seq_one_letter_code
_entity_poly.pdbx_strand_id
1 'polypeptide(L)'
;MTIYSELDEHRREVRKVEVFPDGSFGYASKRAETPSTGLGLVPFPPPAEVAEDPAFDPVEITADEFEKMWRIALDTLQLSSVGEPGPDDREP
;
A
#
# COMPACT_ATOMS: atom_id res chain seq x y z
N MET A 1 5.25 10.45 2.19
CA MET A 1 4.73 9.08 2.05
C MET A 1 3.24 9.16 2.27
N THR A 2 2.45 8.38 1.51
CA THR A 2 0.99 8.36 1.63
C THR A 2 0.55 6.95 1.97
N ILE A 3 -0.38 6.81 2.92
CA ILE A 3 -0.88 5.52 3.39
C ILE A 3 -2.38 5.47 3.12
N TYR A 4 -2.83 4.38 2.53
CA TYR A 4 -4.24 4.05 2.36
C TYR A 4 -4.53 2.80 3.18
N SER A 5 -5.53 2.86 4.06
CA SER A 5 -5.90 1.76 4.94
C SER A 5 -7.40 1.48 4.82
N GLU A 6 -7.74 0.25 4.43
CA GLU A 6 -9.12 -0.24 4.49
C GLU A 6 -9.32 -0.93 5.84
N LEU A 7 -10.37 -0.53 6.55
CA LEU A 7 -10.67 -0.99 7.90
C LEU A 7 -11.95 -1.82 7.94
N ASP A 8 -12.01 -2.81 8.83
CA ASP A 8 -13.25 -3.53 9.14
C ASP A 8 -14.14 -2.78 10.15
N GLU A 9 -15.27 -3.39 10.52
CA GLU A 9 -16.23 -2.86 11.51
C GLU A 9 -15.62 -2.64 12.91
N HIS A 10 -14.50 -3.29 13.22
CA HIS A 10 -13.74 -3.14 14.46
C HIS A 10 -12.54 -2.21 14.29
N ARG A 11 -12.48 -1.44 13.20
CA ARG A 11 -11.36 -0.57 12.82
C ARG A 11 -10.04 -1.31 12.65
N ARG A 12 -10.03 -2.63 12.43
CA ARG A 12 -8.79 -3.34 12.12
C ARG A 12 -8.48 -3.21 10.65
N GLU A 13 -7.20 -3.00 10.36
CA GLU A 13 -6.73 -2.95 8.99
C GLU A 13 -6.87 -4.32 8.32
N VAL A 14 -7.55 -4.35 7.18
CA VAL A 14 -7.73 -5.56 6.36
C VAL A 14 -6.93 -5.52 5.07
N ARG A 15 -6.70 -4.32 4.54
CA ARG A 15 -5.81 -4.03 3.42
C ARG A 15 -5.11 -2.69 3.63
N LYS A 16 -3.87 -2.60 3.16
CA LYS A 16 -3.02 -1.40 3.23
C LYS A 16 -2.30 -1.18 1.92
N VAL A 17 -2.19 0.07 1.47
CA VAL A 17 -1.29 0.50 0.41
C VAL A 17 -0.40 1.61 0.95
N GLU A 18 0.89 1.53 0.65
CA GLU A 18 1.89 2.54 0.98
C GLU A 18 2.51 3.08 -0.29
N VAL A 19 2.49 4.40 -0.46
CA VAL A 19 3.16 5.09 -1.57
C VAL A 19 4.39 5.78 -1.00
N PHE A 20 5.55 5.23 -1.33
CA PHE A 20 6.83 5.75 -0.85
C PHE A 20 7.23 7.02 -1.61
N PRO A 21 8.10 7.87 -1.04
CA PRO A 21 8.52 9.12 -1.69
C PRO A 21 9.17 8.94 -3.07
N ASP A 22 9.77 7.77 -3.32
CA ASP A 22 10.38 7.40 -4.60
C ASP A 22 9.35 6.97 -5.67
N GLY A 23 8.06 6.91 -5.30
CA GLY A 23 6.97 6.48 -6.18
C GLY A 23 6.76 4.96 -6.22
N SER A 24 7.57 4.18 -5.51
CA SER A 24 7.33 2.76 -5.30
C SER A 24 6.12 2.51 -4.40
N PHE A 25 5.50 1.35 -4.58
CA PHE A 25 4.30 0.94 -3.86
C PHE A 25 4.59 -0.27 -2.98
N GLY A 26 4.07 -0.22 -1.75
CA GLY A 26 3.93 -1.36 -0.86
C GLY A 26 2.46 -1.70 -0.67
N TYR A 27 2.15 -2.97 -0.40
CA TYR A 27 0.80 -3.36 0.00
C TYR A 27 0.83 -4.46 1.04
N ALA A 28 -0.24 -4.55 1.82
CA ALA A 28 -0.49 -5.66 2.72
C ALA A 28 -1.97 -6.05 2.74
N SER A 29 -2.22 -7.33 2.92
CA SER A 29 -3.53 -7.92 3.18
C SER A 29 -3.35 -9.20 3.98
N LYS A 30 -4.44 -9.83 4.40
CA LYS A 30 -4.40 -11.16 5.04
C LYS A 30 -3.80 -12.27 4.16
N ARG A 31 -3.68 -12.07 2.84
CA ARG A 31 -3.23 -13.11 1.89
C ARG A 31 -1.81 -12.91 1.39
N ALA A 32 -1.39 -11.66 1.26
CA ALA A 32 -0.12 -11.29 0.67
C ALA A 32 0.29 -9.90 1.15
N GLU A 33 1.60 -9.69 1.23
CA GLU A 33 2.21 -8.43 1.61
C GLU A 33 3.55 -8.25 0.89
N THR A 34 3.97 -7.00 0.69
CA THR A 34 5.33 -6.66 0.28
C THR A 34 6.27 -6.66 1.49
N PRO A 35 7.58 -6.95 1.34
CA PRO A 35 8.50 -7.09 2.48
C PRO A 35 8.57 -5.89 3.44
N SER A 36 8.27 -4.69 2.95
CA SER A 36 8.34 -3.43 3.71
C SER A 36 7.01 -2.97 4.30
N THR A 37 5.89 -3.64 3.99
CA THR A 37 4.54 -3.17 4.32
C THR A 37 3.76 -4.30 4.95
N GLY A 38 3.29 -4.08 6.17
CA GLY A 38 2.47 -5.03 6.90
C GLY A 38 1.20 -4.39 7.44
N LEU A 39 0.24 -5.23 7.86
CA LEU A 39 -0.98 -4.76 8.48
C LEU A 39 -0.75 -4.29 9.92
N GLY A 40 -1.50 -3.27 10.36
CA GLY A 40 -1.54 -2.85 11.75
C GLY A 40 -1.95 -3.99 12.70
N LEU A 41 -1.25 -4.13 13.83
CA LEU A 41 -1.53 -5.18 14.84
C LEU A 41 -2.70 -4.83 15.77
N VAL A 42 -3.05 -3.54 15.84
CA VAL A 42 -4.08 -3.00 16.72
C VAL A 42 -5.15 -2.26 15.88
N PRO A 43 -6.37 -2.09 16.40
CA PRO A 43 -7.36 -1.25 15.76
C PRO A 43 -6.81 0.15 15.48
N PHE A 44 -7.13 0.67 14.30
CA PHE A 44 -6.71 2.00 13.89
C PHE A 44 -7.42 3.05 14.75
N PRO A 45 -6.70 4.02 15.34
CA PRO A 45 -7.30 5.07 16.16
C PRO A 45 -8.31 5.93 15.38
N PRO A 46 -9.26 6.60 16.07
CA PRO A 46 -10.20 7.52 15.42
C PRO A 46 -9.48 8.64 14.66
N PRO A 47 -10.02 9.11 13.52
CA PRO A 47 -9.36 10.15 12.72
C PRO A 47 -9.13 11.43 13.52
N ALA A 48 -10.04 11.76 14.46
CA ALA A 48 -9.86 12.89 15.36
C ALA A 48 -8.62 12.78 16.25
N GLU A 49 -8.30 11.57 16.74
CA GLU A 49 -7.11 11.31 17.57
C GLU A 49 -5.83 11.31 16.73
N VAL A 50 -5.89 10.77 15.51
CA VAL A 50 -4.77 10.82 14.57
C VAL A 50 -4.43 12.26 14.19
N ALA A 51 -5.43 13.11 13.99
CA ALA A 51 -5.26 14.52 13.64
C ALA A 51 -4.70 15.38 14.80
N GLU A 52 -4.61 14.85 16.02
CA GLU A 52 -3.94 15.54 17.13
C GLU A 52 -2.42 15.60 16.92
N ASP A 53 -1.86 14.64 16.17
CA ASP A 53 -0.46 14.66 15.76
C ASP A 53 -0.33 15.36 14.39
N PRO A 54 0.31 16.54 14.33
CA PRO A 54 0.41 17.33 13.09
C PRO A 54 1.28 16.66 12.01
N ALA A 55 1.98 15.57 12.31
CA ALA A 55 2.66 14.76 11.30
C ALA A 55 1.66 13.96 10.41
N PHE A 56 0.38 13.89 10.80
CA PHE A 56 -0.65 13.15 10.11
C PHE A 56 -1.83 14.04 9.70
N ASP A 57 -2.38 13.75 8.52
CA ASP A 57 -3.60 14.37 7.99
C ASP A 57 -4.57 13.24 7.59
N PRO A 58 -5.39 12.73 8.53
CA PRO A 58 -6.26 11.59 8.27
C PRO A 58 -7.47 12.04 7.43
N VAL A 59 -7.66 11.39 6.28
CA VAL A 59 -8.78 11.66 5.38
C VAL A 59 -9.58 10.38 5.17
N GLU A 60 -10.90 10.46 5.38
CA GLU A 60 -11.81 9.38 5.02
C GLU A 60 -12.00 9.36 3.50
N ILE A 61 -11.77 8.19 2.90
CA ILE A 61 -11.94 7.97 1.47
C ILE A 61 -13.00 6.91 1.22
N THR A 62 -13.56 6.90 0.02
CA THR A 62 -14.50 5.88 -0.40
C THR A 62 -13.80 4.54 -0.71
N ALA A 63 -14.56 3.45 -0.64
CA ALA A 63 -14.05 2.13 -1.03
C ALA A 63 -13.59 2.08 -2.50
N ASP A 64 -14.22 2.85 -3.40
CA ASP A 64 -13.81 2.95 -4.81
C ASP A 64 -12.45 3.64 -4.97
N GLU A 65 -12.21 4.72 -4.22
CA GLU A 65 -10.92 5.40 -4.19
C GLU A 65 -9.82 4.48 -3.66
N PHE A 66 -10.10 3.73 -2.59
CA PHE A 66 -9.17 2.73 -2.08
C PHE A 66 -8.88 1.65 -3.12
N GLU A 67 -9.91 1.10 -3.76
CA GLU A 67 -9.77 0.00 -4.71
C GLU A 67 -8.95 0.38 -5.95
N LYS A 68 -9.04 1.64 -6.39
CA LYS A 68 -8.17 2.17 -7.45
C LYS A 68 -6.70 2.09 -7.07
N MET A 69 -6.35 2.57 -5.88
CA MET A 69 -4.97 2.54 -5.39
C MET A 69 -4.47 1.12 -5.14
N TRP A 70 -5.35 0.25 -4.62
CA TRP A 70 -5.06 -1.17 -4.43
C TRP A 70 -4.68 -1.86 -5.75
N ARG A 71 -5.46 -1.65 -6.81
CA ARG A 71 -5.15 -2.21 -8.14
C ARG A 71 -3.85 -1.68 -8.73
N ILE A 72 -3.58 -0.39 -8.58
CA ILE A 72 -2.31 0.21 -9.02
C ILE A 72 -1.12 -0.43 -8.30
N ALA A 73 -1.20 -0.62 -6.98
CA ALA A 73 -0.13 -1.25 -6.22
C ALA A 73 0.11 -2.71 -6.67
N LEU A 74 -0.95 -3.48 -6.91
CA LEU A 74 -0.85 -4.85 -7.41
C LEU A 74 -0.24 -4.93 -8.81
N ASP A 75 -0.70 -4.08 -9.74
CA ASP A 75 -0.23 -4.02 -11.12
C ASP A 75 1.24 -3.59 -11.22
N THR A 76 1.61 -2.56 -10.45
CA THR A 76 3.00 -2.05 -10.37
C THR A 76 3.96 -3.16 -9.94
N LEU A 77 3.55 -4.05 -9.03
CA LEU A 77 4.41 -5.15 -8.58
C LEU A 77 4.50 -6.30 -9.59
N GLN A 78 3.43 -6.56 -10.35
CA GLN A 78 3.51 -7.46 -11.50
C GLN A 78 4.45 -6.93 -12.58
N LEU A 79 4.47 -5.61 -12.82
CA LEU A 79 5.39 -4.97 -13.75
C LEU A 79 6.84 -4.94 -13.23
N SER A 80 7.05 -4.78 -11.92
CA SER A 80 8.39 -4.85 -11.33
C SER A 80 8.97 -6.27 -11.25
N SER A 81 8.11 -7.30 -11.34
CA SER A 81 8.54 -8.71 -11.44
C SER A 81 8.91 -9.13 -12.87
N VAL A 82 8.70 -8.25 -13.87
CA VAL A 82 9.22 -8.41 -15.23
C VAL A 82 10.43 -7.49 -15.45
N GLY A 83 11.61 -7.93 -15.00
CA GLY A 83 12.89 -7.33 -15.36
C GLY A 83 13.98 -8.40 -15.28
N GLU A 84 14.81 -8.65 -16.29
CA GLU A 84 15.03 -8.08 -17.63
C GLU A 84 15.32 -9.27 -18.58
N PRO A 85 15.08 -9.21 -19.91
CA PRO A 85 15.78 -10.16 -20.79
C PRO A 85 17.27 -9.94 -20.55
N GLY A 86 17.95 -10.97 -20.03
CA GLY A 86 19.41 -10.97 -19.92
C GLY A 86 20.01 -10.60 -21.28
N PRO A 87 21.20 -9.99 -21.32
CA PRO A 87 21.83 -9.62 -22.58
C PRO A 87 21.99 -10.87 -23.44
N ASP A 88 21.08 -11.05 -24.40
CA ASP A 88 21.14 -12.08 -25.42
C ASP A 88 21.91 -11.49 -26.62
N ASP A 89 22.90 -12.27 -27.02
CA ASP A 89 23.66 -12.14 -28.27
C ASP A 89 24.64 -10.96 -28.40
N ARG A 90 25.89 -11.24 -28.03
CA ARG A 90 27.01 -11.02 -28.96
C ARG A 90 27.99 -12.20 -28.89
N GLU A 91 27.65 -13.28 -29.58
CA GLU A 91 28.68 -14.02 -30.32
C GLU A 91 29.09 -13.16 -31.54
N PRO A 92 30.39 -13.11 -31.88
CA PRO A 92 30.98 -14.19 -32.66
C PRO A 92 32.32 -14.74 -32.12
#